data_AF-H0FV97-F1
#
_entry.id   AF-H0FV97-F1
#
_cell.length_a   1.000
_cell.length_b   1.000
_cell.length_c   1.000
_cell.angle_alpha   90.00
_cell.angle_beta   90.00
_cell.angle_gamma   90.00
#
_symmetry.space_group_name_H-M   'P 1'
#
loop_
_entity.id
_entity.type
_entity.pdbx_description
1 polymer ?
#
loop_
_entity_poly.entity_id
_entity_poly.type
_entity_poly.pdbx_seq_one_letter_code
_entity_poly.pdbx_strand_id
1 'polypeptide(L)'
;MDADGNRTKIAIDGATYDLIMPHRDIDYIQKKIAETGEPYELQMLRDMASRISVGDLVLDIGANIGNHTLYLAAVSKCRVIAFEPNKELTEALQSSVIANSLEGMIDVRQCGVGATSNRAFFKKSAPENLGSQGLQTGSGDIEIVTIDSLNLDRPIKAMKIDVEGMEPDVLTGARETISRDRPAIYAECHDSTVYQTITAMLDALGYVYMETFNSTPTLLFVHRDNLTFEELCAHINNRQRANEYRLRGRLKRAQQPTPSPTPITKSQQVRTSIRPQFAQERQLVAPDKFNEYSGLLVTCDDPAKIELYLAPRAEASLRSGQSKLKISCRKEVDKALLSVGSFSKKVSISFMSGKPSVQIGNCGGLEVNMTLYGDSCVSIGDNTTCNSASIIAADSDVVIGRDCMLSHNIVLQSCDQHGIIDLSSMEIINTKRGIEIEDHVWLGKGCFVCAGVRIGKGAIAAAMATVTRNVQAFSLVAGCPAGMINTNVTWTRQLNEIDNRTSSFILRNTSRTGNKLTNS
;
A
#
# COMPACT_ATOMS: atom_id res chain seq x y z
N MET A 1 -34.88 25.01 3.32
CA MET A 1 -33.91 26.01 2.82
C MET A 1 -33.94 27.14 3.82
N ASP A 2 -32.80 27.47 4.41
CA ASP A 2 -32.63 28.70 5.19
C ASP A 2 -32.60 29.91 4.25
N ALA A 3 -32.69 31.11 4.82
CA ALA A 3 -32.86 32.36 4.07
C ALA A 3 -31.68 32.70 3.14
N ASP A 4 -30.50 32.09 3.37
CA ASP A 4 -29.26 32.40 2.65
C ASP A 4 -28.81 31.30 1.67
N GLY A 5 -29.48 30.14 1.63
CA GLY A 5 -29.20 29.07 0.65
C GLY A 5 -27.87 28.31 0.87
N ASN A 6 -27.17 28.54 1.98
CA ASN A 6 -25.87 27.94 2.28
C ASN A 6 -25.95 26.58 2.97
N ARG A 7 -27.15 26.13 3.35
CA ARG A 7 -27.36 24.82 3.99
C ARG A 7 -27.64 23.72 2.98
N THR A 8 -26.90 22.62 3.08
CA THR A 8 -27.17 21.38 2.34
C THR A 8 -27.42 20.23 3.31
N LYS A 9 -28.53 19.52 3.09
CA LYS A 9 -28.86 18.30 3.83
C LYS A 9 -28.20 17.10 3.18
N ILE A 10 -27.46 16.34 3.97
CA ILE A 10 -26.79 15.10 3.58
C ILE A 10 -27.54 13.93 4.23
N ALA A 11 -27.84 12.90 3.44
CA ALA A 11 -28.43 11.64 3.91
C ALA A 11 -27.59 10.48 3.39
N ILE A 12 -26.75 9.90 4.25
CA ILE A 12 -25.72 8.93 3.84
C ILE A 12 -25.49 7.93 4.97
N ASP A 13 -25.23 6.67 4.60
CA ASP A 13 -24.84 5.59 5.53
C ASP A 13 -25.71 5.48 6.80
N GLY A 14 -27.01 5.75 6.67
CA GLY A 14 -28.00 5.66 7.75
C GLY A 14 -28.09 6.89 8.67
N ALA A 15 -27.32 7.95 8.41
CA ALA A 15 -27.41 9.23 9.11
C ALA A 15 -27.99 10.32 8.22
N THR A 16 -28.51 11.38 8.85
CA THR A 16 -28.91 12.60 8.15
C THR A 16 -28.43 13.79 8.95
N TYR A 17 -27.73 14.71 8.29
CA TYR A 17 -27.20 15.92 8.92
C TYR A 17 -27.10 17.04 7.90
N ASP A 18 -27.01 18.28 8.38
CA ASP A 18 -26.92 19.48 7.57
C ASP A 18 -25.50 20.07 7.62
N LEU A 19 -24.95 20.47 6.47
CA LEU A 19 -23.70 21.22 6.36
C LEU A 19 -23.99 22.66 5.94
N ILE A 20 -23.37 23.62 6.62
CA ILE A 20 -23.38 25.04 6.28
C ILE A 20 -22.14 25.34 5.45
N MET A 21 -22.33 25.80 4.22
CA MET A 21 -21.30 25.99 3.21
C MET A 21 -21.35 27.41 2.66
N PRO A 22 -20.63 28.37 3.27
CA PRO A 22 -20.71 29.79 2.93
C PRO A 22 -20.16 30.13 1.53
N HIS A 23 -19.30 29.26 0.98
CA HIS A 23 -18.58 29.48 -0.28
C HIS A 23 -18.97 28.45 -1.35
N ARG A 24 -20.18 27.88 -1.28
CA ARG A 24 -20.68 26.82 -2.18
C ARG A 24 -20.61 27.14 -3.68
N ASP A 25 -20.53 28.40 -4.05
CA ASP A 25 -20.48 28.83 -5.46
C ASP A 25 -19.05 28.96 -6.00
N ILE A 26 -18.05 29.12 -5.13
CA ILE A 26 -16.66 29.40 -5.50
C ILE A 26 -15.70 28.29 -5.07
N ASP A 27 -15.93 27.65 -3.93
CA ASP A 27 -15.08 26.58 -3.42
C ASP A 27 -15.44 25.23 -4.07
N TYR A 28 -14.44 24.53 -4.58
CA TYR A 28 -14.63 23.27 -5.30
C TYR A 28 -15.28 22.18 -4.45
N ILE A 29 -14.88 22.04 -3.18
CA ILE A 29 -15.37 20.97 -2.29
C ILE A 29 -16.81 21.26 -1.91
N GLN A 30 -17.10 22.49 -1.48
CA GLN A 30 -18.44 22.91 -1.09
C GLN A 30 -19.42 22.80 -2.26
N LYS A 31 -19.01 23.25 -3.46
CA LYS A 31 -19.80 23.12 -4.67
C LYS A 31 -20.14 21.67 -4.96
N LYS A 32 -19.16 20.78 -4.91
CA LYS A 32 -19.35 19.36 -5.19
C LYS A 32 -20.30 18.70 -4.20
N ILE A 33 -20.15 18.95 -2.90
CA ILE A 33 -21.08 18.45 -1.87
C ILE A 33 -22.50 18.98 -2.12
N ALA A 34 -22.63 20.25 -2.46
CA ALA A 34 -23.92 20.88 -2.71
C ALA A 34 -24.62 20.35 -3.97
N GLU A 35 -23.86 19.97 -5.00
CA GLU A 35 -24.37 19.39 -6.24
C GLU A 35 -24.72 17.89 -6.09
N THR A 36 -23.89 17.11 -5.40
CA THR A 36 -24.09 15.66 -5.26
C THR A 36 -25.02 15.29 -4.11
N GLY A 37 -25.11 16.12 -3.07
CA GLY A 37 -25.75 15.77 -1.81
C GLY A 37 -24.98 14.68 -1.03
N GLU A 38 -23.72 14.44 -1.39
CA GLU A 38 -22.85 13.45 -0.76
C GLU A 38 -21.60 14.12 -0.16
N PRO A 39 -21.06 13.58 0.94
CA PRO A 39 -19.79 14.04 1.50
C PRO A 39 -18.65 13.89 0.49
N TYR A 40 -17.70 14.81 0.54
CA TYR A 40 -16.44 14.68 -0.20
C TYR A 40 -15.61 13.54 0.41
N GLU A 41 -14.86 12.80 -0.42
CA GLU A 41 -13.97 11.70 0.01
C GLU A 41 -14.67 10.52 0.70
N LEU A 42 -15.90 10.23 0.28
CA LEU A 42 -16.76 9.19 0.86
C LEU A 42 -16.10 7.82 1.06
N GLN A 43 -15.17 7.41 0.19
CA GLN A 43 -14.45 6.14 0.38
C GLN A 43 -13.54 6.16 1.61
N MET A 44 -12.81 7.26 1.83
CA MET A 44 -11.96 7.43 3.00
C MET A 44 -12.81 7.55 4.27
N LEU A 45 -13.90 8.32 4.21
CA LEU A 45 -14.86 8.46 5.31
C LEU A 45 -15.42 7.12 5.79
N ARG A 46 -15.80 6.24 4.86
CA ARG A 46 -16.28 4.89 5.18
C ARG A 46 -15.19 4.00 5.78
N ASP A 47 -13.96 4.09 5.28
CA ASP A 47 -12.84 3.36 5.89
C ASP A 47 -12.56 3.85 7.32
N MET A 48 -12.52 5.18 7.54
CA MET A 48 -12.41 5.75 8.88
C MET A 48 -13.54 5.25 9.80
N ALA A 49 -14.80 5.38 9.38
CA ALA A 49 -15.95 4.95 10.15
C ALA A 49 -15.91 3.45 10.50
N SER A 50 -15.37 2.60 9.62
CA SER A 50 -15.24 1.16 9.89
C SER A 50 -14.25 0.82 11.01
N ARG A 51 -13.37 1.75 11.39
CA ARG A 51 -12.33 1.59 12.41
C ARG A 51 -12.69 2.23 13.76
N ILE A 52 -13.83 2.91 13.81
CA ILE A 52 -14.26 3.75 14.92
C ILE A 52 -15.54 3.16 15.52
N SER A 53 -15.64 3.16 16.83
CA SER A 53 -16.84 2.78 17.59
C SER A 53 -17.52 3.99 18.22
N VAL A 54 -18.77 3.79 18.65
CA VAL A 54 -19.56 4.81 19.36
C VAL A 54 -18.78 5.34 20.57
N GLY A 55 -18.60 6.66 20.64
CA GLY A 55 -17.91 7.34 21.75
C GLY A 55 -16.38 7.37 21.69
N ASP A 56 -15.74 6.72 20.70
CA ASP A 56 -14.31 6.85 20.45
C ASP A 56 -13.95 8.32 20.14
N LEU A 57 -12.71 8.72 20.44
CA LEU A 57 -12.22 10.07 20.13
C LEU A 57 -11.44 10.08 18.82
N VAL A 58 -11.78 11.03 17.95
CA VAL A 58 -11.13 11.26 16.66
C VAL A 58 -10.67 12.71 16.57
N LEU A 59 -9.50 12.94 15.95
CA LEU A 59 -9.05 14.28 15.61
C LEU A 59 -9.23 14.55 14.11
N ASP A 60 -9.86 15.68 13.78
CA ASP A 60 -9.96 16.22 12.41
C ASP A 60 -9.08 17.47 12.33
N ILE A 61 -7.85 17.31 11.84
CA ILE A 61 -6.85 18.38 11.80
C ILE A 61 -6.85 18.99 10.39
N GLY A 62 -7.23 20.26 10.31
CA GLY A 62 -7.61 20.94 9.07
C GLY A 62 -9.04 20.59 8.66
N ALA A 63 -9.99 20.93 9.52
CA ALA A 63 -11.39 20.49 9.38
C ALA A 63 -12.15 21.26 8.28
N ASN A 64 -11.69 22.46 7.88
CA ASN A 64 -12.37 23.31 6.90
C ASN A 64 -13.85 23.52 7.32
N ILE A 65 -14.83 23.34 6.42
CA ILE A 65 -16.27 23.41 6.72
C ILE A 65 -16.81 22.19 7.49
N GLY A 66 -15.96 21.23 7.85
CA GLY A 66 -16.31 20.07 8.67
C GLY A 66 -16.94 18.90 7.92
N ASN A 67 -16.61 18.70 6.65
CA ASN A 67 -17.06 17.53 5.87
C ASN A 67 -16.79 16.22 6.62
N HIS A 68 -15.55 16.04 7.11
CA HIS A 68 -15.13 14.85 7.84
C HIS A 68 -15.71 14.83 9.26
N THR A 69 -15.56 15.96 9.98
CA THR A 69 -16.10 16.15 11.32
C THR A 69 -17.57 15.73 11.45
N LEU A 70 -18.46 16.27 10.61
CA LEU A 70 -19.90 16.00 10.69
C LEU A 70 -20.24 14.57 10.28
N TYR A 71 -19.61 14.03 9.22
CA TYR A 71 -19.84 12.64 8.82
C TYR A 71 -19.48 11.67 9.94
N LEU A 72 -18.29 11.82 10.53
CA LEU A 72 -17.79 10.91 11.57
C LEU A 72 -18.67 10.95 12.82
N ALA A 73 -19.04 12.15 13.27
CA ALA A 73 -19.94 12.32 14.41
C ALA A 73 -21.36 11.79 14.13
N ALA A 74 -21.93 12.07 12.96
CA ALA A 74 -23.31 11.68 12.64
C ALA A 74 -23.45 10.18 12.33
N VAL A 75 -22.51 9.60 11.59
CA VAL A 75 -22.56 8.19 11.13
C VAL A 75 -21.99 7.26 12.20
N SER A 76 -20.79 7.56 12.72
CA SER A 76 -20.10 6.67 13.67
C SER A 76 -20.47 6.94 15.12
N LYS A 77 -21.11 8.08 15.41
CA LYS A 77 -21.44 8.54 16.77
C LYS A 77 -20.20 8.59 17.67
N CYS A 78 -19.06 8.94 17.09
CA CYS A 78 -17.82 9.18 17.80
C CYS A 78 -17.73 10.64 18.24
N ARG A 79 -16.79 10.92 19.15
CA ARG A 79 -16.41 12.28 19.50
C ARG A 79 -15.36 12.78 18.52
N VAL A 80 -15.46 14.04 18.12
CA VAL A 80 -14.51 14.67 17.21
C VAL A 80 -13.99 15.96 17.83
N ILE A 81 -12.66 16.14 17.85
CA ILE A 81 -12.06 17.47 18.05
C ILE A 81 -11.58 17.94 16.68
N ALA A 82 -12.17 19.03 16.21
CA ALA A 82 -11.91 19.61 14.91
C ALA A 82 -11.03 20.86 15.05
N PHE A 83 -9.94 20.93 14.30
CA PHE A 83 -9.01 22.06 14.29
C PHE A 83 -9.07 22.76 12.94
N GLU A 84 -9.39 24.06 12.97
CA GLU A 84 -9.42 24.90 11.77
C GLU A 84 -8.96 26.32 12.13
N PRO A 85 -7.86 26.83 11.54
CA PRO A 85 -7.39 28.18 11.83
C PRO A 85 -8.26 29.29 11.23
N ASN A 86 -8.96 29.05 10.11
CA ASN A 86 -9.75 30.07 9.42
C ASN A 86 -11.05 30.33 10.19
N LYS A 87 -11.20 31.58 10.66
CA LYS A 87 -12.34 32.01 11.47
C LYS A 87 -13.69 31.76 10.78
N GLU A 88 -13.81 32.11 9.50
CA GLU A 88 -15.06 32.00 8.76
C GLU A 88 -15.47 30.53 8.56
N LEU A 89 -14.51 29.67 8.23
CA LEU A 89 -14.75 28.22 8.10
C LEU A 89 -15.13 27.59 9.44
N THR A 90 -14.48 28.03 10.52
CA THR A 90 -14.78 27.59 11.89
C THR A 90 -16.20 28.02 12.31
N GLU A 91 -16.61 29.25 11.99
CA GLU A 91 -17.98 29.73 12.26
C GLU A 91 -19.03 28.94 11.47
N ALA A 92 -18.74 28.57 10.21
CA ALA A 92 -19.61 27.71 9.41
C ALA A 92 -19.68 26.27 9.97
N LEU A 93 -18.55 25.71 10.39
CA LEU A 93 -18.49 24.40 11.05
C LEU A 93 -19.29 24.41 12.36
N GLN A 94 -19.09 25.40 13.23
CA GLN A 94 -19.85 25.54 14.47
C GLN A 94 -21.35 25.67 14.22
N SER A 95 -21.75 26.43 13.20
CA SER A 95 -23.16 26.55 12.77
C SER A 95 -23.72 25.21 12.31
N SER A 96 -22.93 24.39 11.62
CA SER A 96 -23.29 23.02 11.23
C SER A 96 -23.45 22.12 12.47
N VAL A 97 -22.56 22.21 13.46
CA VAL A 97 -22.67 21.45 14.71
C VAL A 97 -23.99 21.76 15.42
N ILE A 98 -24.33 23.04 15.58
CA ILE A 98 -25.56 23.50 16.25
C ILE A 98 -26.80 23.05 15.47
N ALA A 99 -26.79 23.19 14.14
CA ALA A 99 -27.91 22.80 13.28
C ALA A 99 -28.26 21.30 13.38
N ASN A 100 -27.32 20.46 13.83
CA ASN A 100 -27.46 19.02 14.00
C ASN A 100 -27.53 18.56 15.46
N SER A 101 -27.48 19.47 16.42
CA SER A 101 -27.46 19.15 17.86
C SER A 101 -26.29 18.24 18.26
N LEU A 102 -25.10 18.48 17.70
CA LEU A 102 -23.89 17.67 17.91
C LEU A 102 -22.88 18.33 18.88
N GLU A 103 -23.25 19.38 19.60
CA GLU A 103 -22.36 20.14 20.50
C GLU A 103 -21.76 19.28 21.62
N GLY A 104 -22.42 18.19 22.02
CA GLY A 104 -21.90 17.24 23.01
C GLY A 104 -20.89 16.22 22.47
N MET A 105 -20.75 16.14 21.14
CA MET A 105 -19.90 15.19 20.42
C MET A 105 -18.74 15.87 19.67
N ILE A 106 -18.92 17.12 19.25
CA ILE A 106 -17.93 17.86 18.44
C ILE A 106 -17.40 19.05 19.24
N ASP A 107 -16.08 19.10 19.41
CA ASP A 107 -15.33 20.25 19.96
C ASP A 107 -14.58 20.94 18.82
N VAL A 108 -14.98 22.16 18.47
CA VAL A 108 -14.39 22.94 17.37
C VAL A 108 -13.39 23.94 17.93
N ARG A 109 -12.15 23.91 17.44
CA ARG A 109 -11.05 24.75 17.90
C ARG A 109 -10.49 25.61 16.78
N GLN A 110 -10.57 26.93 16.97
CA GLN A 110 -10.08 27.91 16.01
C GLN A 110 -8.54 28.10 16.11
N CYS A 111 -7.78 27.05 15.84
CA CYS A 111 -6.32 27.08 15.88
C CYS A 111 -5.72 26.10 14.86
N GLY A 112 -4.47 26.35 14.47
CA GLY A 112 -3.66 25.39 13.75
C GLY A 112 -2.99 24.40 14.70
N VAL A 113 -2.53 23.29 14.14
CA VAL A 113 -1.75 22.28 14.87
C VAL A 113 -0.36 22.19 14.24
N GLY A 114 0.68 22.08 15.06
CA GLY A 114 2.06 22.00 14.58
C GLY A 114 3.05 21.47 15.60
N ALA A 115 4.33 21.60 15.31
CA ALA A 115 5.42 21.01 16.09
C ALA A 115 5.63 21.67 17.46
N THR A 116 5.30 22.95 17.58
CA THR A 116 5.48 23.75 18.80
C THR A 116 4.32 24.72 18.97
N SER A 117 3.97 25.05 20.22
CA SER A 117 2.98 26.09 20.49
C SER A 117 3.55 27.46 20.12
N ASN A 118 2.96 28.12 19.13
CA ASN A 118 3.44 29.40 18.61
C ASN A 118 2.30 30.19 17.92
N ARG A 119 2.66 31.24 17.18
CA ARG A 119 1.73 31.97 16.32
C ARG A 119 2.10 31.83 14.85
N ALA A 120 1.10 31.97 13.99
CA ALA A 120 1.22 31.88 12.54
C ALA A 120 0.33 32.90 11.83
N PHE A 121 0.56 33.07 10.53
CA PHE A 121 -0.30 33.82 9.62
C PHE A 121 -0.52 32.99 8.34
N PHE A 122 -1.60 33.22 7.62
CA PHE A 122 -1.83 32.58 6.32
C PHE A 122 -0.79 33.05 5.29
N LYS A 123 -0.21 32.12 4.52
CA LYS A 123 0.58 32.48 3.34
C LYS A 123 -0.31 33.28 2.39
N LYS A 124 0.25 34.28 1.67
CA LYS A 124 -0.49 35.02 0.64
C LYS A 124 -0.92 34.06 -0.47
N SER A 125 -2.18 33.64 -0.45
CA SER A 125 -2.82 32.80 -1.47
C SER A 125 -3.89 33.59 -2.23
N ALA A 126 -4.22 33.14 -3.43
CA ALA A 126 -5.27 33.74 -4.26
C ALA A 126 -6.63 33.70 -3.53
N PRO A 127 -7.53 34.70 -3.74
CA PRO A 127 -8.81 34.79 -3.04
C PRO A 127 -9.77 33.61 -3.26
N GLU A 128 -9.51 32.78 -4.27
CA GLU A 128 -10.44 31.76 -4.77
C GLU A 128 -10.34 30.41 -4.06
N ASN A 129 -9.34 30.18 -3.19
CA ASN A 129 -9.14 28.90 -2.47
C ASN A 129 -8.90 29.12 -0.96
N LEU A 130 -9.91 29.62 -0.23
CA LEU A 130 -9.83 29.85 1.21
C LEU A 130 -9.53 28.58 2.02
N GLY A 131 -9.99 27.41 1.53
CA GLY A 131 -9.81 26.12 2.18
C GLY A 131 -8.42 25.48 2.02
N SER A 132 -7.58 25.96 1.10
CA SER A 132 -6.24 25.41 0.83
C SER A 132 -5.11 26.34 1.27
N GLN A 133 -5.37 27.20 2.27
CA GLN A 133 -4.40 28.20 2.72
C GLN A 133 -3.43 27.60 3.74
N GLY A 134 -2.22 27.29 3.28
CA GLY A 134 -1.14 26.88 4.16
C GLY A 134 -0.73 28.00 5.14
N LEU A 135 -0.41 27.62 6.37
CA LEU A 135 0.08 28.52 7.41
C LEU A 135 1.60 28.72 7.33
N GLN A 136 2.07 29.86 7.85
CA GLN A 136 3.48 30.15 8.06
C GLN A 136 3.69 30.63 9.50
N THR A 137 4.56 29.94 10.25
CA THR A 137 4.94 30.31 11.62
C THR A 137 5.64 31.67 11.65
N GLY A 138 5.24 32.53 12.58
CA GLY A 138 5.81 33.88 12.72
C GLY A 138 4.96 34.79 13.62
N SER A 139 5.12 36.11 13.49
CA SER A 139 4.39 37.11 14.29
C SER A 139 2.96 37.35 13.76
N GLY A 140 2.20 36.28 13.52
CA GLY A 140 0.81 36.36 13.10
C GLY A 140 -0.19 36.25 14.24
N ASP A 141 -1.48 36.27 13.93
CA ASP A 141 -2.58 36.25 14.89
C ASP A 141 -3.19 34.86 15.10
N ILE A 142 -2.85 33.87 14.29
CA ILE A 142 -3.36 32.50 14.38
C ILE A 142 -2.57 31.74 15.44
N GLU A 143 -3.27 31.12 16.38
CA GLU A 143 -2.65 30.26 17.39
C GLU A 143 -2.31 28.89 16.79
N ILE A 144 -1.11 28.38 17.10
CA ILE A 144 -0.70 27.01 16.83
C ILE A 144 -0.56 26.27 18.15
N VAL A 145 -1.19 25.12 18.26
CA VAL A 145 -1.09 24.21 19.41
C VAL A 145 -0.38 22.92 19.02
N THR A 146 0.11 22.17 20.01
CA THR A 146 0.58 20.80 19.80
C THR A 146 -0.47 19.82 20.32
N ILE A 147 -0.60 18.65 19.70
CA ILE A 147 -1.53 17.62 20.20
C ILE A 147 -1.08 17.12 21.58
N ASP A 148 0.22 17.01 21.82
CA ASP A 148 0.77 16.55 23.10
C ASP A 148 0.50 17.53 24.27
N SER A 149 0.21 18.81 23.97
CA SER A 149 -0.22 19.79 24.98
C SER A 149 -1.69 19.67 25.39
N LEU A 150 -2.49 18.88 24.66
CA LEU A 150 -3.91 18.77 24.91
C LEU A 150 -4.18 17.85 26.10
N ASN A 151 -4.99 18.33 27.03
CA ASN A 151 -5.49 17.50 28.12
C ASN A 151 -6.70 16.69 27.62
N LEU A 152 -6.44 15.51 27.06
CA LEU A 152 -7.46 14.62 26.51
C LEU A 152 -8.00 13.68 27.59
N ASP A 153 -9.32 13.51 27.63
CA ASP A 153 -10.00 12.67 28.63
C ASP A 153 -9.94 11.17 28.30
N ARG A 154 -9.48 10.80 27.09
CA ARG A 154 -9.39 9.43 26.60
C ARG A 154 -8.37 9.30 25.45
N PRO A 155 -7.93 8.08 25.12
CA PRO A 155 -7.07 7.83 23.96
C PRO A 155 -7.73 8.18 22.63
N ILE A 156 -6.94 8.67 21.68
CA ILE A 156 -7.40 8.91 20.31
C ILE A 156 -7.42 7.60 19.52
N LYS A 157 -8.51 7.34 18.80
CA LYS A 157 -8.66 6.15 17.95
C LYS A 157 -8.19 6.37 16.52
N ALA A 158 -8.43 7.56 15.97
CA ALA A 158 -8.02 7.93 14.63
C ALA A 158 -7.71 9.44 14.54
N MET A 159 -6.85 9.81 13.59
CA MET A 159 -6.56 11.21 13.28
C MET A 159 -6.52 11.40 11.76
N LYS A 160 -7.19 12.45 11.28
CA LYS A 160 -7.02 12.98 9.93
C LYS A 160 -6.13 14.22 10.01
N ILE A 161 -5.16 14.31 9.10
CA ILE A 161 -4.21 15.41 8.99
C ILE A 161 -4.18 15.87 7.53
N ASP A 162 -4.73 17.04 7.27
CA ASP A 162 -4.56 17.73 5.99
C ASP A 162 -4.50 19.22 6.32
N VAL A 163 -3.29 19.76 6.29
CA VAL A 163 -2.95 21.10 6.77
C VAL A 163 -2.02 21.80 5.79
N GLU A 164 -2.11 21.42 4.51
CA GLU A 164 -1.46 22.06 3.38
C GLU A 164 0.08 22.18 3.54
N GLY A 165 0.71 21.06 3.91
CA GLY A 165 2.18 20.91 3.94
C GLY A 165 2.82 20.98 5.33
N MET A 166 2.03 21.17 6.39
CA MET A 166 2.49 21.14 7.79
C MET A 166 2.29 19.77 8.46
N GLU A 167 1.98 18.71 7.72
CA GLU A 167 1.71 17.39 8.27
C GLU A 167 2.89 16.82 9.09
N PRO A 168 4.17 16.96 8.67
CA PRO A 168 5.30 16.54 9.50
C PRO A 168 5.39 17.31 10.83
N ASP A 169 4.99 18.58 10.84
CA ASP A 169 4.98 19.40 12.05
C ASP A 169 3.89 18.93 13.02
N VAL A 170 2.71 18.62 12.50
CA VAL A 170 1.62 18.01 13.29
C VAL A 170 2.08 16.70 13.93
N LEU A 171 2.71 15.80 13.15
CA LEU A 171 3.23 14.53 13.67
C LEU A 171 4.31 14.73 14.73
N THR A 172 5.13 15.78 14.59
CA THR A 172 6.16 16.12 15.59
C THR A 172 5.52 16.58 16.89
N GLY A 173 4.49 17.44 16.82
CA GLY A 173 3.76 17.93 18.00
C GLY A 173 2.74 16.94 18.59
N ALA A 174 2.60 15.75 17.99
CA ALA A 174 1.72 14.68 18.44
C ALA A 174 2.49 13.40 18.80
N ARG A 175 3.82 13.45 18.85
CA ARG A 175 4.69 12.27 18.94
C ARG A 175 4.40 11.42 20.18
N GLU A 176 4.21 12.04 21.34
CA GLU A 176 3.95 11.32 22.59
C GLU A 176 2.57 10.64 22.55
N THR A 177 1.58 11.39 22.08
CA THR A 177 0.20 10.92 21.93
C THR A 177 0.08 9.79 20.91
N ILE A 178 0.74 9.90 19.75
CA ILE A 178 0.78 8.84 18.73
C ILE A 178 1.42 7.58 19.31
N SER A 179 2.53 7.72 20.03
CA SER A 179 3.23 6.59 20.64
C SER A 179 2.37 5.88 21.70
N ARG A 180 1.62 6.66 22.49
CA ARG A 180 0.76 6.17 23.58
C ARG A 180 -0.51 5.52 23.07
N ASP A 181 -1.28 6.23 22.24
CA ASP A 181 -2.65 5.86 21.87
C ASP A 181 -2.71 5.00 20.62
N ARG A 182 -1.66 5.06 19.78
CA ARG A 182 -1.52 4.32 18.53
C ARG A 182 -2.74 4.47 17.58
N PRO A 183 -3.22 5.70 17.33
CA PRO A 183 -4.39 5.92 16.47
C PRO A 183 -4.13 5.48 15.02
N ALA A 184 -5.17 5.18 14.25
CA ALA A 184 -5.06 5.15 12.79
C ALA A 184 -4.83 6.57 12.26
N ILE A 185 -3.88 6.76 11.34
CA ILE A 185 -3.45 8.08 10.88
C ILE A 185 -3.72 8.21 9.39
N TYR A 186 -4.53 9.20 9.01
CA TYR A 186 -4.82 9.58 7.63
C TYR A 186 -4.14 10.91 7.36
N ALA A 187 -3.00 10.88 6.66
CA ALA A 187 -2.20 12.09 6.42
C ALA A 187 -2.15 12.40 4.92
N GLU A 188 -2.56 13.60 4.53
CA GLU A 188 -2.42 14.06 3.16
C GLU A 188 -0.96 14.31 2.81
N CYS A 189 -0.62 14.05 1.55
CA CYS A 189 0.70 14.21 1.00
C CYS A 189 0.61 14.92 -0.34
N HIS A 190 1.01 16.19 -0.37
CA HIS A 190 1.02 16.99 -1.59
C HIS A 190 2.26 16.73 -2.46
N ASP A 191 3.36 16.24 -1.86
CA ASP A 191 4.60 15.95 -2.57
C ASP A 191 5.37 14.73 -2.02
N SER A 192 6.41 14.34 -2.77
CA SER A 192 7.27 13.20 -2.45
C SER A 192 8.16 13.42 -1.22
N THR A 193 8.52 14.67 -0.91
CA THR A 193 9.37 15.03 0.22
C THR A 193 8.58 14.90 1.52
N VAL A 194 7.36 15.43 1.56
CA VAL A 194 6.42 15.27 2.67
C VAL A 194 6.12 13.79 2.88
N TYR A 195 5.85 13.04 1.80
CA TYR A 195 5.65 11.59 1.87
C TYR A 195 6.82 10.84 2.54
N GLN A 196 8.05 11.10 2.10
CA GLN A 196 9.25 10.45 2.65
C GLN A 196 9.41 10.78 4.14
N THR A 197 9.13 12.04 4.51
CA THR A 197 9.24 12.52 5.88
C THR A 197 8.21 11.85 6.79
N ILE A 198 6.92 11.90 6.43
CA ILE A 198 5.84 11.27 7.18
C ILE A 198 6.07 9.76 7.33
N THR A 199 6.44 9.09 6.23
CA THR A 199 6.69 7.65 6.24
C THR A 199 7.84 7.30 7.18
N ALA A 200 8.95 8.04 7.15
CA ALA A 200 10.08 7.80 8.04
C ALA A 200 9.72 8.06 9.51
N MET A 201 8.97 9.13 9.80
CA MET A 201 8.54 9.45 11.15
C MET A 201 7.62 8.37 11.74
N LEU A 202 6.63 7.93 10.97
CA LEU A 202 5.65 6.94 11.43
C LEU A 202 6.25 5.51 11.48
N ASP A 203 7.11 5.14 10.54
CA ASP A 203 7.80 3.84 10.59
C ASP A 203 8.68 3.71 11.84
N ALA A 204 9.37 4.80 12.24
CA ALA A 204 10.13 4.85 13.50
C ALA A 204 9.25 4.71 14.76
N LEU A 205 7.93 4.90 14.64
CA LEU A 205 6.94 4.70 15.70
C LEU A 205 6.20 3.36 15.56
N GLY A 206 6.65 2.45 14.70
CA GLY A 206 6.05 1.13 14.54
C GLY A 206 4.80 1.10 13.66
N TYR A 207 4.58 2.13 12.86
CA TYR A 207 3.47 2.18 11.90
C TYR A 207 3.82 1.57 10.56
N VAL A 208 2.80 1.10 9.85
CA VAL A 208 2.88 0.71 8.46
C VAL A 208 1.86 1.49 7.65
N TYR A 209 2.28 1.99 6.49
CA TYR A 209 1.37 2.47 5.45
C TYR A 209 0.39 1.33 5.09
N MET A 210 -0.87 1.61 4.78
CA MET A 210 -1.86 0.58 4.41
C MET A 210 -2.49 0.87 3.06
N GLU A 211 -2.98 2.09 2.86
CA GLU A 211 -3.76 2.47 1.69
C GLU A 211 -3.62 3.95 1.35
N THR A 212 -3.90 4.32 0.09
CA THR A 212 -3.94 5.72 -0.38
C THR A 212 -5.33 6.03 -0.89
N PHE A 213 -5.93 7.08 -0.36
CA PHE A 213 -7.22 7.60 -0.78
C PHE A 213 -7.07 8.83 -1.69
N ASN A 214 -8.18 9.24 -2.27
CA ASN A 214 -8.40 10.56 -2.88
C ASN A 214 -7.51 10.90 -4.10
N SER A 215 -7.79 12.08 -4.67
CA SER A 215 -7.07 12.61 -5.84
C SER A 215 -5.73 13.21 -5.42
N THR A 216 -5.76 14.12 -4.45
CA THR A 216 -4.57 14.43 -3.65
C THR A 216 -4.35 13.24 -2.72
N PRO A 217 -3.16 12.62 -2.72
CA PRO A 217 -2.95 11.39 -1.97
C PRO A 217 -3.09 11.58 -0.45
N THR A 218 -4.10 10.95 0.14
CA THR A 218 -4.22 10.82 1.61
C THR A 218 -3.84 9.41 2.03
N LEU A 219 -2.79 9.29 2.84
CA LEU A 219 -2.17 8.02 3.20
C LEU A 219 -2.68 7.54 4.55
N LEU A 220 -3.15 6.29 4.59
CA LEU A 220 -3.47 5.60 5.83
C LEU A 220 -2.23 4.91 6.39
N PHE A 221 -1.93 5.15 7.66
CA PHE A 221 -0.96 4.42 8.46
C PHE A 221 -1.64 3.80 9.68
N VAL A 222 -1.30 2.55 9.98
CA VAL A 222 -1.80 1.82 11.15
C VAL A 222 -0.61 1.22 11.90
N HIS A 223 -0.65 1.26 13.23
CA HIS A 223 0.39 0.64 14.06
C HIS A 223 0.38 -0.87 13.87
N ARG A 224 1.56 -1.50 13.77
CA ARG A 224 1.72 -2.94 13.47
C ARG A 224 0.96 -3.83 14.45
N ASP A 225 0.96 -3.48 15.74
CA ASP A 225 0.24 -4.22 16.78
C ASP A 225 -1.30 -4.18 16.64
N ASN A 226 -1.84 -3.23 15.88
CA ASN A 226 -3.28 -3.09 15.65
C ASN A 226 -3.74 -3.84 14.39
N LEU A 227 -2.83 -4.50 13.68
CA LEU A 227 -3.14 -5.24 12.46
C LEU A 227 -3.22 -6.74 12.74
N THR A 228 -4.18 -7.39 12.09
CA THR A 228 -4.18 -8.85 12.00
C THR A 228 -3.01 -9.32 11.12
N PHE A 229 -2.57 -10.56 11.31
CA PHE A 229 -1.55 -11.18 10.46
C PHE A 229 -1.97 -11.18 8.98
N GLU A 230 -3.27 -11.33 8.68
CA GLU A 230 -3.80 -11.30 7.33
C GLU A 230 -3.71 -9.92 6.68
N GLU A 231 -4.02 -8.85 7.42
CA GLU A 231 -3.88 -7.47 6.95
C GLU A 231 -2.42 -7.09 6.74
N LEU A 232 -1.52 -7.53 7.64
CA LEU A 232 -0.10 -7.34 7.50
C LEU A 232 0.44 -8.06 6.25
N CYS A 233 0.02 -9.31 6.02
CA CYS A 233 0.38 -10.05 4.80
C CYS A 233 -0.17 -9.38 3.53
N ALA A 234 -1.43 -8.91 3.54
CA ALA A 234 -2.04 -8.22 2.42
C ALA A 234 -1.30 -6.89 2.11
N HIS A 235 -0.92 -6.14 3.15
CA HIS A 235 -0.12 -4.94 3.02
C HIS A 235 1.25 -5.22 2.38
N ILE A 236 1.98 -6.24 2.86
CA ILE A 236 3.28 -6.60 2.31
C ILE A 236 3.16 -7.00 0.82
N ASN A 237 2.11 -7.75 0.47
CA ASN A 237 1.81 -8.13 -0.92
C ASN A 237 1.40 -6.93 -1.80
N ASN A 238 0.73 -5.91 -1.24
CA ASN A 238 0.26 -4.72 -1.96
C ASN A 238 1.34 -3.62 -2.10
N ARG A 239 2.30 -3.56 -1.18
CA ARG A 239 3.43 -2.60 -1.21
C ARG A 239 4.35 -2.83 -2.42
N GLN A 240 4.40 -4.06 -2.95
CA GLN A 240 5.20 -4.41 -4.13
C GLN A 240 4.47 -4.23 -5.48
N ARG A 241 3.13 -4.09 -5.49
CA ARG A 241 2.35 -4.19 -6.74
C ARG A 241 1.83 -2.89 -7.37
N ALA A 242 1.73 -1.77 -6.65
CA ALA A 242 1.10 -0.57 -7.26
C ALA A 242 1.36 0.79 -6.60
N ASN A 243 1.81 0.85 -5.35
CA ASN A 243 1.53 2.05 -4.55
C ASN A 243 2.57 3.16 -4.69
N GLU A 244 3.87 2.87 -4.81
CA GLU A 244 4.86 3.93 -5.03
C GLU A 244 4.74 4.56 -6.43
N TYR A 245 4.34 3.79 -7.45
CA TYR A 245 4.13 4.26 -8.81
C TYR A 245 2.79 5.02 -8.96
N ARG A 246 1.70 4.55 -8.33
CA ARG A 246 0.42 5.29 -8.26
C ARG A 246 0.54 6.56 -7.44
N LEU A 247 1.26 6.51 -6.32
CA LEU A 247 1.53 7.69 -5.49
C LEU A 247 2.39 8.69 -6.27
N ARG A 248 3.52 8.28 -6.87
CA ARG A 248 4.31 9.16 -7.76
C ARG A 248 3.48 9.69 -8.94
N GLY A 249 2.57 8.89 -9.51
CA GLY A 249 1.68 9.30 -10.59
C GLY A 249 0.60 10.28 -10.15
N ARG A 250 0.01 10.12 -8.96
CA ARG A 250 -0.99 11.03 -8.36
C ARG A 250 -0.33 12.29 -7.81
N LEU A 251 0.81 12.19 -7.12
CA LEU A 251 1.64 13.32 -6.70
C LEU A 251 2.07 14.17 -7.91
N LYS A 252 2.54 13.53 -9.01
CA LYS A 252 2.85 14.26 -10.25
C LYS A 252 1.63 14.94 -10.88
N ARG A 253 0.41 14.41 -10.71
CA ARG A 253 -0.83 15.03 -11.21
C ARG A 253 -1.33 16.14 -10.30
N ALA A 254 -1.20 16.00 -8.97
CA ALA A 254 -1.50 17.04 -7.99
C ALA A 254 -0.55 18.23 -8.11
N GLN A 255 0.71 17.99 -8.51
CA GLN A 255 1.71 19.01 -8.80
C GLN A 255 1.56 19.66 -10.19
N GLN A 256 0.64 19.18 -11.03
CA GLN A 256 0.36 19.78 -12.34
C GLN A 256 -0.80 20.76 -12.25
N PRO A 257 -0.67 22.00 -12.74
CA PRO A 257 -1.83 22.86 -12.93
C PRO A 257 -2.79 22.20 -13.96
N THR A 258 -4.10 22.24 -13.69
CA THR A 258 -5.13 21.68 -14.58
C THR A 258 -4.98 22.20 -16.03
N PRO A 259 -4.96 21.34 -17.05
CA PRO A 259 -4.72 21.79 -18.42
C PRO A 259 -6.00 22.30 -19.11
N SER A 260 -5.94 23.49 -19.70
CA SER A 260 -6.76 23.87 -20.85
C SER A 260 -6.09 23.37 -22.16
N PRO A 261 -6.84 23.08 -23.23
CA PRO A 261 -6.33 22.22 -24.31
C PRO A 261 -5.62 22.97 -25.47
N THR A 262 -4.63 22.25 -26.02
CA THR A 262 -4.11 22.23 -27.42
C THR A 262 -2.94 23.18 -27.82
N PRO A 263 -2.16 22.83 -28.88
CA PRO A 263 -0.83 22.19 -28.81
C PRO A 263 0.30 23.05 -29.43
N ILE A 264 1.57 22.60 -29.42
CA ILE A 264 2.54 22.61 -30.55
C ILE A 264 4.02 22.29 -30.13
N THR A 265 4.62 21.38 -30.93
CA THR A 265 6.01 21.00 -31.29
C THR A 265 7.27 21.11 -30.41
N LYS A 266 7.96 19.96 -30.36
CA LYS A 266 9.40 19.64 -30.55
C LYS A 266 10.49 20.64 -30.12
N SER A 267 11.36 20.11 -29.24
CA SER A 267 12.83 19.96 -29.39
C SER A 267 13.64 20.56 -28.23
N GLN A 268 14.45 19.72 -27.58
CA GLN A 268 15.92 19.78 -27.52
C GLN A 268 16.47 19.06 -26.29
N GLN A 269 17.48 18.22 -26.54
CA GLN A 269 18.31 17.54 -25.56
C GLN A 269 19.30 18.53 -24.92
N VAL A 270 19.53 18.41 -23.62
CA VAL A 270 20.79 18.86 -22.99
C VAL A 270 21.27 17.81 -22.00
N ARG A 271 22.49 17.32 -22.24
CA ARG A 271 23.30 16.54 -21.29
C ARG A 271 23.98 17.51 -20.32
N THR A 272 23.96 17.22 -19.03
CA THR A 272 25.02 17.66 -18.11
C THR A 272 25.30 16.62 -17.04
N SER A 273 26.58 16.32 -16.93
CA SER A 273 27.25 15.44 -15.98
C SER A 273 27.56 16.20 -14.69
N ILE A 274 27.19 15.65 -13.52
CA ILE A 274 27.71 16.10 -12.23
C ILE A 274 27.98 14.85 -11.36
N ARG A 275 29.25 14.66 -11.00
CA ARG A 275 29.68 13.75 -9.92
C ARG A 275 29.54 14.48 -8.59
N PRO A 276 29.16 13.81 -7.49
CA PRO A 276 29.50 14.28 -6.15
C PRO A 276 30.71 13.52 -5.59
N GLN A 277 31.58 14.27 -4.92
CA GLN A 277 32.72 13.86 -4.11
C GLN A 277 32.40 14.15 -2.64
N PHE A 278 33.02 13.37 -1.73
CA PHE A 278 33.07 13.46 -0.24
C PHE A 278 31.86 12.86 0.52
N ALA A 279 31.98 11.82 1.35
CA ALA A 279 32.87 11.46 2.48
C ALA A 279 32.41 12.01 3.85
N GLN A 280 32.06 11.08 4.76
CA GLN A 280 32.46 10.95 6.17
C GLN A 280 31.32 10.49 7.12
N GLU A 281 31.48 9.23 7.53
CA GLU A 281 31.29 8.63 8.86
C GLU A 281 30.35 9.29 9.89
N ARG A 282 29.36 8.50 10.33
CA ARG A 282 28.99 8.41 11.74
C ARG A 282 28.87 6.94 12.14
N GLN A 283 29.77 6.51 13.02
CA GLN A 283 29.74 5.25 13.77
C GLN A 283 28.52 5.20 14.68
N LEU A 284 27.81 4.07 14.69
CA LEU A 284 27.06 3.57 15.84
C LEU A 284 27.27 2.05 15.92
N VAL A 285 27.35 1.57 17.15
CA VAL A 285 28.03 0.36 17.62
C VAL A 285 27.18 -0.91 17.44
N ALA A 286 27.87 -2.04 17.26
CA ALA A 286 27.40 -3.36 16.84
C ALA A 286 26.51 -4.13 17.85
N PRO A 287 25.77 -5.14 17.37
CA PRO A 287 25.58 -6.42 18.05
C PRO A 287 26.50 -7.49 17.45
N ASP A 288 27.24 -8.16 18.32
CA ASP A 288 28.28 -9.13 17.99
C ASP A 288 27.84 -10.24 17.02
N LYS A 289 28.75 -10.52 16.06
CA LYS A 289 28.77 -11.58 15.03
C LYS A 289 28.03 -11.31 13.71
N PHE A 290 28.53 -10.34 12.95
CA PHE A 290 28.44 -10.40 11.49
C PHE A 290 29.82 -10.19 10.88
N ASN A 291 30.40 -11.27 10.33
CA ASN A 291 31.64 -11.19 9.57
C ASN A 291 31.45 -10.27 8.36
N GLU A 292 32.36 -9.31 8.20
CA GLU A 292 32.50 -8.48 7.00
C GLU A 292 32.54 -9.37 5.75
N TYR A 293 31.51 -9.30 4.91
CA TYR A 293 31.55 -9.84 3.55
C TYR A 293 31.53 -8.67 2.56
N SER A 294 32.51 -8.68 1.66
CA SER A 294 32.79 -7.71 0.61
C SER A 294 31.53 -7.17 -0.10
N GLY A 295 31.19 -5.90 0.15
CA GLY A 295 30.26 -5.12 -0.67
C GLY A 295 28.76 -5.36 -0.43
N LEU A 296 28.38 -5.98 0.68
CA LEU A 296 26.99 -6.15 1.12
C LEU A 296 26.71 -5.20 2.29
N LEU A 297 25.91 -4.15 2.07
CA LEU A 297 25.33 -3.39 3.19
C LEU A 297 23.96 -3.99 3.48
N VAL A 298 23.84 -4.59 4.67
CA VAL A 298 22.58 -5.10 5.20
C VAL A 298 22.09 -4.08 6.21
N THR A 299 21.00 -3.40 5.92
CA THR A 299 20.30 -2.57 6.91
C THR A 299 19.06 -3.33 7.38
N CYS A 300 18.91 -3.42 8.69
CA CYS A 300 17.82 -4.13 9.35
C CYS A 300 17.23 -3.20 10.39
N ASP A 301 16.26 -2.40 9.98
CA ASP A 301 15.41 -1.62 10.91
C ASP A 301 14.18 -2.45 11.34
N ASP A 302 13.89 -3.55 10.63
CA ASP A 302 12.81 -4.51 10.88
C ASP A 302 13.36 -5.95 10.81
N PRO A 303 13.27 -6.76 11.88
CA PRO A 303 13.78 -8.13 11.88
C PRO A 303 13.10 -9.07 10.86
N ALA A 304 11.97 -8.67 10.27
CA ALA A 304 11.27 -9.42 9.22
C ALA A 304 11.64 -9.02 7.78
N LYS A 305 12.44 -7.96 7.59
CA LYS A 305 12.83 -7.44 6.27
C LYS A 305 14.31 -7.14 6.21
N ILE A 306 14.96 -7.63 5.17
CA ILE A 306 16.38 -7.42 4.94
C ILE A 306 16.50 -6.54 3.70
N GLU A 307 16.91 -5.29 3.89
CA GLU A 307 17.30 -4.46 2.76
C GLU A 307 18.75 -4.78 2.38
N LEU A 308 18.96 -5.08 1.10
CA LEU A 308 20.28 -5.43 0.58
C LEU A 308 20.76 -4.37 -0.39
N TYR A 309 21.80 -3.66 0.02
CA TYR A 309 22.60 -2.83 -0.86
C TYR A 309 23.77 -3.68 -1.36
N LEU A 310 23.63 -4.17 -2.59
CA LEU A 310 24.61 -5.03 -3.23
C LEU A 310 25.47 -4.19 -4.16
N ALA A 311 26.76 -4.08 -3.86
CA ALA A 311 27.72 -3.57 -4.82
C ALA A 311 27.67 -4.41 -6.12
N PRO A 312 27.96 -3.82 -7.29
CA PRO A 312 28.05 -4.58 -8.54
C PRO A 312 29.00 -5.76 -8.38
N ARG A 313 28.60 -6.95 -8.86
CA ARG A 313 29.37 -8.21 -8.75
C ARG A 313 29.47 -8.79 -7.33
N ALA A 314 28.74 -8.27 -6.35
CA ALA A 314 28.70 -8.83 -5.00
C ALA A 314 28.03 -10.20 -4.96
N GLU A 315 28.49 -11.07 -4.06
CA GLU A 315 27.87 -12.35 -3.75
C GLU A 315 27.80 -12.53 -2.23
N ALA A 316 26.67 -13.01 -1.73
CA ALA A 316 26.44 -13.34 -0.34
C ALA A 316 25.84 -14.75 -0.22
N SER A 317 26.14 -15.44 0.87
CA SER A 317 25.54 -16.74 1.17
C SER A 317 25.30 -16.88 2.66
N LEU A 318 24.04 -17.14 3.03
CA LEU A 318 23.62 -17.43 4.40
C LEU A 318 23.27 -18.91 4.53
N ARG A 319 23.58 -19.49 5.69
CA ARG A 319 23.26 -20.88 6.02
C ARG A 319 22.67 -20.96 7.42
N SER A 320 21.61 -21.73 7.58
CA SER A 320 21.02 -22.08 8.87
C SER A 320 20.50 -23.51 8.80
N GLY A 321 21.13 -24.44 9.54
CA GLY A 321 20.82 -25.86 9.44
C GLY A 321 20.96 -26.41 8.01
N GLN A 322 19.90 -27.04 7.49
CA GLN A 322 19.83 -27.53 6.10
C GLN A 322 19.48 -26.45 5.07
N SER A 323 19.23 -25.22 5.52
CA SER A 323 18.79 -24.11 4.69
C SER A 323 19.98 -23.30 4.19
N LYS A 324 20.00 -23.02 2.89
CA LYS A 324 21.02 -22.19 2.23
C LYS A 324 20.34 -21.12 1.38
N LEU A 325 20.64 -19.86 1.67
CA LEU A 325 20.27 -18.72 0.83
C LEU A 325 21.53 -18.21 0.14
N LYS A 326 21.57 -18.23 -1.19
CA LYS A 326 22.63 -17.61 -1.99
C LYS A 326 22.05 -16.39 -2.69
N ILE A 327 22.74 -15.27 -2.63
CA ILE A 327 22.37 -14.02 -3.29
C ILE A 327 23.56 -13.57 -4.11
N SER A 328 23.34 -13.21 -5.36
CA SER A 328 24.38 -12.67 -6.23
C SER A 328 23.86 -11.48 -7.01
N CYS A 329 24.73 -10.51 -7.22
CA CYS A 329 24.50 -9.32 -8.01
C CYS A 329 25.47 -9.35 -9.18
N ARG A 330 24.99 -9.32 -10.43
CA ARG A 330 25.88 -9.45 -11.61
C ARG A 330 26.25 -8.11 -12.23
N LYS A 331 25.33 -7.15 -12.24
CA LYS A 331 25.52 -5.78 -12.72
C LYS A 331 25.18 -4.80 -11.61
N GLU A 332 25.15 -3.51 -11.93
CA GLU A 332 24.65 -2.48 -11.02
C GLU A 332 23.14 -2.70 -10.77
N VAL A 333 22.79 -2.79 -9.50
CA VAL A 333 21.42 -2.96 -8.98
C VAL A 333 21.20 -1.79 -8.03
N ASP A 334 20.17 -1.00 -8.25
CA ASP A 334 19.96 0.25 -7.50
C ASP A 334 19.63 -0.06 -6.04
N LYS A 335 18.62 -0.90 -5.82
CA LYS A 335 18.15 -1.36 -4.49
C LYS A 335 17.40 -2.67 -4.65
N ALA A 336 17.79 -3.70 -3.91
CA ALA A 336 17.05 -4.96 -3.86
C ALA A 336 16.33 -5.10 -2.52
N LEU A 337 15.03 -5.42 -2.57
CA LEU A 337 14.23 -5.69 -1.37
C LEU A 337 14.07 -7.19 -1.17
N LEU A 338 14.37 -7.66 0.04
CA LEU A 338 14.28 -9.07 0.37
C LEU A 338 13.55 -9.28 1.70
N SER A 339 12.50 -10.09 1.68
CA SER A 339 11.85 -10.60 2.90
C SER A 339 11.75 -12.12 2.78
N VAL A 340 12.35 -12.84 3.72
CA VAL A 340 12.48 -14.30 3.66
C VAL A 340 12.10 -14.88 5.02
N GLY A 341 10.97 -15.57 5.05
CA GLY A 341 10.54 -16.40 6.17
C GLY A 341 11.33 -17.71 6.25
N SER A 342 10.85 -18.65 7.05
CA SER A 342 11.53 -19.95 7.22
C SER A 342 11.39 -20.82 5.98
N PHE A 343 12.45 -21.56 5.62
CA PHE A 343 12.40 -22.64 4.62
C PHE A 343 13.50 -23.67 4.92
N SER A 344 13.44 -24.84 4.30
CA SER A 344 14.55 -25.81 4.25
C SER A 344 15.03 -26.04 2.82
N LYS A 345 16.26 -26.56 2.63
CA LYS A 345 16.97 -26.70 1.34
C LYS A 345 17.65 -25.41 0.84
N LYS A 346 17.42 -24.98 -0.41
CA LYS A 346 18.32 -24.03 -1.09
C LYS A 346 17.57 -23.04 -1.97
N VAL A 347 17.69 -21.76 -1.64
CA VAL A 347 17.25 -20.66 -2.50
C VAL A 347 18.46 -19.94 -3.05
N SER A 348 18.52 -19.73 -4.36
CA SER A 348 19.53 -18.90 -5.02
C SER A 348 18.86 -17.74 -5.75
N ILE A 349 19.29 -16.51 -5.51
CA ILE A 349 18.75 -15.30 -6.13
C ILE A 349 19.89 -14.60 -6.88
N SER A 350 19.66 -14.31 -8.17
CA SER A 350 20.59 -13.57 -9.02
C SER A 350 19.92 -12.30 -9.50
N PHE A 351 20.34 -11.16 -8.94
CA PHE A 351 19.91 -9.84 -9.38
C PHE A 351 20.79 -9.37 -10.53
N MET A 352 20.14 -9.06 -11.66
CA MET A 352 20.80 -8.76 -12.92
C MET A 352 20.78 -7.27 -13.28
N SER A 353 19.77 -6.51 -12.83
CA SER A 353 19.64 -5.05 -12.99
C SER A 353 18.41 -4.53 -12.21
N GLY A 354 18.25 -3.20 -12.12
CA GLY A 354 17.01 -2.54 -11.68
C GLY A 354 16.80 -2.52 -10.17
N LYS A 355 15.53 -2.52 -9.75
CA LYS A 355 15.08 -2.52 -8.34
C LYS A 355 14.25 -3.77 -8.00
N PRO A 356 14.86 -4.96 -8.03
CA PRO A 356 14.12 -6.20 -7.85
C PRO A 356 13.62 -6.38 -6.42
N SER A 357 12.51 -7.08 -6.27
CA SER A 357 11.97 -7.44 -4.95
C SER A 357 11.64 -8.92 -4.87
N VAL A 358 11.96 -9.53 -3.73
CA VAL A 358 11.70 -10.95 -3.45
C VAL A 358 11.07 -11.10 -2.09
N GLN A 359 9.95 -11.81 -2.04
CA GLN A 359 9.27 -12.19 -0.81
C GLN A 359 9.06 -13.71 -0.75
N ILE A 360 9.48 -14.33 0.34
CA ILE A 360 9.30 -15.76 0.59
C ILE A 360 8.64 -15.89 1.96
N GLY A 361 7.47 -16.53 2.03
CA GLY A 361 6.78 -16.84 3.28
C GLY A 361 7.43 -17.99 4.05
N ASN A 362 6.75 -18.50 5.07
CA ASN A 362 7.16 -19.68 5.82
C ASN A 362 6.88 -20.95 5.02
N CYS A 363 7.87 -21.40 4.27
CA CYS A 363 7.81 -22.52 3.36
C CYS A 363 8.39 -23.80 3.97
N GLY A 364 8.03 -24.95 3.38
CA GLY A 364 8.66 -26.24 3.71
C GLY A 364 10.01 -26.41 3.00
N GLY A 365 10.23 -27.58 2.43
CA GLY A 365 11.37 -27.81 1.53
C GLY A 365 11.25 -26.96 0.27
N LEU A 366 12.17 -26.01 0.09
CA LEU A 366 12.15 -25.01 -0.97
C LEU A 366 13.50 -24.98 -1.69
N GLU A 367 13.52 -25.50 -2.91
CA GLU A 367 14.66 -25.40 -3.81
C GLU A 367 14.31 -24.58 -5.07
N VAL A 368 14.82 -23.34 -5.13
CA VAL A 368 14.47 -22.38 -6.19
C VAL A 368 15.71 -21.59 -6.61
N ASN A 369 15.88 -21.42 -7.91
CA ASN A 369 16.86 -20.50 -8.49
C ASN A 369 16.11 -19.37 -9.22
N MET A 370 16.38 -18.12 -8.84
CA MET A 370 15.73 -16.93 -9.37
C MET A 370 16.75 -16.09 -10.14
N THR A 371 16.40 -15.66 -11.35
CA THR A 371 17.18 -14.70 -12.14
C THR A 371 16.29 -13.52 -12.49
N LEU A 372 16.61 -12.36 -11.93
CA LEU A 372 15.73 -11.18 -11.92
C LEU A 372 16.39 -10.02 -12.64
N TYR A 373 15.72 -9.48 -13.65
CA TYR A 373 16.14 -8.32 -14.42
C TYR A 373 15.17 -7.15 -14.20
N GLY A 374 15.69 -5.94 -14.20
CA GLY A 374 14.87 -4.73 -14.09
C GLY A 374 14.08 -4.71 -12.78
N ASP A 375 12.90 -4.11 -12.81
CA ASP A 375 12.06 -3.91 -11.63
C ASP A 375 11.14 -5.12 -11.40
N SER A 376 11.71 -6.33 -11.43
CA SER A 376 10.96 -7.59 -11.28
C SER A 376 10.61 -7.90 -9.82
N CYS A 377 9.44 -8.49 -9.63
CA CYS A 377 8.96 -8.96 -8.32
C CYS A 377 8.76 -10.48 -8.32
N VAL A 378 9.20 -11.17 -7.27
CA VAL A 378 8.88 -12.58 -7.04
C VAL A 378 8.33 -12.78 -5.64
N SER A 379 7.14 -13.37 -5.52
CA SER A 379 6.56 -13.73 -4.24
C SER A 379 6.20 -15.22 -4.16
N ILE A 380 6.51 -15.85 -3.03
CA ILE A 380 6.18 -17.25 -2.72
C ILE A 380 5.43 -17.30 -1.39
N GLY A 381 4.18 -17.73 -1.42
CA GLY A 381 3.31 -17.82 -0.25
C GLY A 381 3.67 -18.93 0.74
N ASP A 382 3.17 -18.79 1.97
CA ASP A 382 3.40 -19.73 3.05
C ASP A 382 3.00 -21.16 2.71
N ASN A 383 3.64 -22.12 3.37
CA ASN A 383 3.39 -23.56 3.25
C ASN A 383 3.64 -24.15 1.85
N THR A 384 4.19 -23.37 0.92
CA THR A 384 4.59 -23.86 -0.39
C THR A 384 5.86 -24.73 -0.28
N THR A 385 5.90 -25.80 -1.08
CA THR A 385 7.04 -26.70 -1.18
C THR A 385 7.50 -26.80 -2.63
N CYS A 386 8.82 -26.78 -2.86
CA CYS A 386 9.42 -26.90 -4.18
C CYS A 386 10.62 -27.84 -4.16
N ASN A 387 10.60 -28.87 -5.02
CA ASN A 387 11.73 -29.77 -5.16
C ASN A 387 12.84 -29.23 -6.06
N SER A 388 12.51 -28.57 -7.17
CA SER A 388 13.44 -27.69 -7.89
C SER A 388 12.69 -26.82 -8.90
N ALA A 389 12.95 -25.50 -8.87
CA ALA A 389 12.42 -24.55 -9.84
C ALA A 389 13.46 -23.56 -10.34
N SER A 390 13.30 -23.14 -11.60
CA SER A 390 13.97 -21.98 -12.20
C SER A 390 12.93 -20.90 -12.47
N ILE A 391 13.11 -19.73 -11.87
CA ILE A 391 12.26 -18.55 -12.05
C ILE A 391 13.06 -17.48 -12.79
N ILE A 392 12.55 -17.06 -13.95
CA ILE A 392 13.17 -16.02 -14.78
C ILE A 392 12.16 -14.91 -14.93
N ALA A 393 12.51 -13.72 -14.45
CA ALA A 393 11.68 -12.52 -14.54
C ALA A 393 12.47 -11.32 -15.03
N ALA A 394 11.89 -10.58 -15.98
CA ALA A 394 12.39 -9.29 -16.44
C ALA A 394 11.23 -8.30 -16.51
N ASP A 395 11.35 -7.17 -15.80
CA ASP A 395 10.31 -6.14 -15.65
C ASP A 395 8.90 -6.73 -15.51
N SER A 396 8.77 -7.76 -14.67
CA SER A 396 7.54 -8.53 -14.51
C SER A 396 7.47 -9.26 -13.17
N ASP A 397 6.25 -9.67 -12.83
CA ASP A 397 5.94 -10.30 -11.55
C ASP A 397 5.77 -11.81 -11.68
N VAL A 398 6.35 -12.59 -10.77
CA VAL A 398 6.01 -14.01 -10.58
C VAL A 398 5.45 -14.20 -9.18
N VAL A 399 4.16 -14.51 -9.12
CA VAL A 399 3.45 -14.72 -7.85
C VAL A 399 3.09 -16.19 -7.72
N ILE A 400 3.51 -16.81 -6.64
CA ILE A 400 3.13 -18.17 -6.25
C ILE A 400 2.37 -18.10 -4.92
N GLY A 401 1.14 -18.58 -4.92
CA GLY A 401 0.25 -18.59 -3.77
C GLY A 401 0.71 -19.48 -2.62
N ARG A 402 -0.17 -19.63 -1.65
CA ARG A 402 0.02 -20.43 -0.44
C ARG A 402 -0.24 -21.91 -0.73
N ASP A 403 0.45 -22.77 0.02
CA ASP A 403 0.27 -24.23 0.00
C ASP A 403 0.38 -24.87 -1.40
N CYS A 404 1.21 -24.29 -2.28
CA CYS A 404 1.49 -24.89 -3.57
C CYS A 404 2.46 -26.07 -3.43
N MET A 405 2.42 -26.99 -4.40
CA MET A 405 3.36 -28.09 -4.51
C MET A 405 4.02 -28.07 -5.89
N LEU A 406 5.30 -27.70 -5.91
CA LEU A 406 6.12 -27.68 -7.12
C LEU A 406 7.05 -28.88 -7.09
N SER A 407 6.94 -29.74 -8.10
CA SER A 407 7.79 -30.92 -8.21
C SER A 407 9.21 -30.55 -8.69
N HIS A 408 9.90 -31.48 -9.34
CA HIS A 408 11.25 -31.25 -9.85
C HIS A 408 11.22 -30.59 -11.23
N ASN A 409 12.22 -29.77 -11.51
CA ASN A 409 12.51 -29.17 -12.81
C ASN A 409 11.38 -28.28 -13.33
N ILE A 410 10.77 -27.50 -12.45
CA ILE A 410 9.77 -26.50 -12.84
C ILE A 410 10.47 -25.30 -13.47
N VAL A 411 9.93 -24.79 -14.58
CA VAL A 411 10.40 -23.54 -15.18
C VAL A 411 9.25 -22.54 -15.23
N LEU A 412 9.45 -21.40 -14.58
CA LEU A 412 8.54 -20.26 -14.61
C LEU A 412 9.25 -19.12 -15.36
N GLN A 413 8.79 -18.82 -16.57
CA GLN A 413 9.39 -17.79 -17.41
C GLN A 413 8.36 -16.68 -17.68
N SER A 414 8.44 -15.58 -16.92
CA SER A 414 7.45 -14.50 -16.98
C SER A 414 7.62 -13.55 -18.16
N CYS A 415 8.63 -13.78 -18.99
CA CYS A 415 8.91 -12.98 -20.17
C CYS A 415 9.68 -13.79 -21.21
N ASP A 416 9.39 -13.52 -22.48
CA ASP A 416 10.35 -13.80 -23.55
C ASP A 416 11.44 -12.71 -23.47
N GLN A 417 12.68 -13.12 -23.20
CA GLN A 417 13.82 -12.21 -22.96
C GLN A 417 14.26 -11.43 -24.20
N HIS A 418 13.75 -11.81 -25.38
CA HIS A 418 14.04 -11.21 -26.67
C HIS A 418 12.73 -10.89 -27.39
N GLY A 419 12.72 -9.78 -28.15
CA GLY A 419 11.54 -9.35 -28.90
C GLY A 419 11.29 -10.25 -30.11
N ILE A 420 10.03 -10.59 -30.34
CA ILE A 420 9.52 -11.17 -31.58
C ILE A 420 8.90 -10.03 -32.38
N ILE A 421 9.40 -9.82 -33.59
CA ILE A 421 8.98 -8.71 -34.45
C ILE A 421 7.94 -9.21 -35.44
N ASP A 422 6.79 -8.55 -35.50
CA ASP A 422 5.84 -8.73 -36.60
C ASP A 422 6.33 -7.96 -37.83
N LEU A 423 6.56 -8.67 -38.93
CA LEU A 423 7.17 -8.08 -40.14
C LEU A 423 6.24 -7.09 -40.87
N SER A 424 4.94 -7.09 -40.56
CA SER A 424 3.97 -6.20 -41.21
C SER A 424 3.90 -4.84 -40.53
N SER A 425 3.86 -4.83 -39.21
CA SER A 425 3.80 -3.64 -38.36
C SER A 425 5.18 -3.11 -37.95
N MET A 426 6.21 -3.96 -38.03
CA MET A 426 7.55 -3.71 -37.47
C MET A 426 7.53 -3.50 -35.94
N GLU A 427 6.52 -4.00 -35.25
CA GLU A 427 6.36 -3.90 -33.80
C GLU A 427 6.81 -5.19 -33.09
N ILE A 428 7.25 -5.05 -31.83
CA ILE A 428 7.50 -6.20 -30.95
C ILE A 428 6.17 -6.70 -30.40
N ILE A 429 5.80 -7.95 -30.70
CA ILE A 429 4.46 -8.50 -30.42
C ILE A 429 4.38 -9.41 -29.20
N ASN A 430 5.50 -9.90 -28.68
CA ASN A 430 5.54 -10.73 -27.47
C ASN A 430 5.57 -9.87 -26.20
N THR A 431 4.48 -9.14 -25.97
CA THR A 431 4.32 -8.18 -24.88
C THR A 431 3.76 -8.79 -23.58
N LYS A 432 3.37 -10.07 -23.59
CA LYS A 432 2.88 -10.75 -22.39
C LYS A 432 3.99 -10.82 -21.34
N ARG A 433 3.63 -10.47 -20.11
CA ARG A 433 4.52 -10.44 -18.95
C ARG A 433 3.83 -11.03 -17.72
N GLY A 434 4.62 -11.56 -16.81
CA GLY A 434 4.19 -12.02 -15.50
C GLY A 434 3.68 -13.45 -15.46
N ILE A 435 3.62 -14.04 -14.26
CA ILE A 435 2.99 -15.35 -13.99
C ILE A 435 2.25 -15.22 -12.66
N GLU A 436 1.02 -15.74 -12.61
CA GLU A 436 0.24 -15.84 -11.38
C GLU A 436 -0.17 -17.30 -11.14
N ILE A 437 0.31 -17.88 -10.05
CA ILE A 437 -0.06 -19.20 -9.58
C ILE A 437 -0.81 -18.99 -8.27
N GLU A 438 -2.11 -19.28 -8.26
CA GLU A 438 -2.93 -19.11 -7.06
C GLU A 438 -2.67 -20.19 -6.01
N ASP A 439 -3.37 -20.08 -4.88
CA ASP A 439 -3.24 -20.99 -3.76
C ASP A 439 -3.54 -22.45 -4.12
N HIS A 440 -2.81 -23.35 -3.47
CA HIS A 440 -3.02 -24.79 -3.54
C HIS A 440 -2.92 -25.34 -4.98
N VAL A 441 -1.96 -24.86 -5.76
CA VAL A 441 -1.68 -25.39 -7.11
C VAL A 441 -0.60 -26.48 -7.05
N TRP A 442 -0.78 -27.55 -7.84
CA TRP A 442 0.23 -28.58 -8.04
C TRP A 442 0.84 -28.50 -9.44
N LEU A 443 2.15 -28.25 -9.51
CA LEU A 443 2.93 -28.37 -10.75
C LEU A 443 3.72 -29.69 -10.74
N GLY A 444 3.37 -30.56 -11.68
CA GLY A 444 4.04 -31.84 -11.94
C GLY A 444 5.48 -31.67 -12.40
N LYS A 445 6.24 -32.76 -12.34
CA LYS A 445 7.67 -32.75 -12.70
C LYS A 445 7.86 -32.24 -14.13
N GLY A 446 8.77 -31.28 -14.33
CA GLY A 446 9.13 -30.77 -15.65
C GLY A 446 8.12 -29.80 -16.27
N CYS A 447 7.16 -29.26 -15.50
CA CYS A 447 6.26 -28.25 -16.05
C CYS A 447 7.01 -26.99 -16.47
N PHE A 448 6.59 -26.43 -17.61
CA PHE A 448 7.02 -25.13 -18.10
C PHE A 448 5.80 -24.19 -18.13
N VAL A 449 5.90 -23.02 -17.51
CA VAL A 449 4.83 -22.01 -17.50
C VAL A 449 5.31 -20.75 -18.22
N CYS A 450 4.58 -20.38 -19.28
CA CYS A 450 4.90 -19.23 -20.12
C CYS A 450 4.42 -17.89 -19.54
N ALA A 451 4.94 -16.81 -20.12
CA ALA A 451 4.57 -15.45 -19.76
C ALA A 451 3.07 -15.14 -19.97
N GLY A 452 2.51 -14.35 -19.05
CA GLY A 452 1.11 -13.92 -19.03
C GLY A 452 0.11 -15.00 -18.60
N VAL A 453 0.57 -16.11 -18.00
CA VAL A 453 -0.28 -17.21 -17.57
C VAL A 453 -0.72 -17.04 -16.12
N ARG A 454 -2.02 -17.21 -15.89
CA ARG A 454 -2.63 -17.42 -14.57
C ARG A 454 -3.07 -18.88 -14.40
N ILE A 455 -2.64 -19.54 -13.32
CA ILE A 455 -3.09 -20.87 -12.92
C ILE A 455 -4.01 -20.72 -11.71
N GLY A 456 -5.30 -20.99 -11.91
CA GLY A 456 -6.31 -20.84 -10.88
C GLY A 456 -6.11 -21.79 -9.70
N LYS A 457 -6.65 -21.41 -8.54
CA LYS A 457 -6.47 -22.15 -7.28
C LYS A 457 -6.92 -23.59 -7.37
N GLY A 458 -6.25 -24.47 -6.63
CA GLY A 458 -6.57 -25.89 -6.60
C GLY A 458 -6.24 -26.65 -7.89
N ALA A 459 -5.75 -25.98 -8.93
CA ALA A 459 -5.47 -26.60 -10.23
C ALA A 459 -4.20 -27.46 -10.22
N ILE A 460 -4.12 -28.35 -11.19
CA ILE A 460 -3.03 -29.31 -11.36
C ILE A 460 -2.50 -29.19 -12.79
N ALA A 461 -1.20 -28.95 -12.94
CA ALA A 461 -0.51 -29.14 -14.20
C ALA A 461 0.24 -30.48 -14.13
N ALA A 462 -0.10 -31.42 -15.01
CA ALA A 462 0.53 -32.74 -15.05
C ALA A 462 2.02 -32.64 -15.40
N ALA A 463 2.76 -33.71 -15.13
CA ALA A 463 4.19 -33.77 -15.46
C ALA A 463 4.44 -33.44 -16.95
N MET A 464 5.50 -32.67 -17.20
CA MET A 464 5.95 -32.23 -18.52
C MET A 464 4.94 -31.34 -19.27
N ALA A 465 3.94 -30.78 -18.59
CA ALA A 465 2.99 -29.85 -19.22
C ALA A 465 3.66 -28.50 -19.57
N THR A 466 3.42 -28.00 -20.79
CA THR A 466 3.82 -26.66 -21.23
C THR A 466 2.59 -25.75 -21.23
N VAL A 467 2.44 -24.98 -20.16
CA VAL A 467 1.27 -24.14 -19.91
C VAL A 467 1.44 -22.80 -20.62
N THR A 468 0.72 -22.61 -21.72
CA THR A 468 0.79 -21.41 -22.58
C THR A 468 -0.43 -20.49 -22.46
N ARG A 469 -1.45 -20.91 -21.69
CA ARG A 469 -2.73 -20.21 -21.50
C ARG A 469 -3.19 -20.34 -20.06
N ASN A 470 -4.10 -19.48 -19.64
CA ASN A 470 -4.67 -19.54 -18.29
C ASN A 470 -5.33 -20.88 -18.02
N VAL A 471 -5.15 -21.38 -16.80
CA VAL A 471 -5.72 -22.64 -16.31
C VAL A 471 -6.84 -22.32 -15.33
N GLN A 472 -8.00 -22.93 -15.56
CA GLN A 472 -9.16 -22.74 -14.69
C GLN A 472 -8.88 -23.30 -13.28
N ALA A 473 -9.43 -22.65 -12.25
CA ALA A 473 -9.40 -23.19 -10.89
C ALA A 473 -10.04 -24.59 -10.85
N PHE A 474 -9.55 -25.44 -9.95
CA PHE A 474 -10.06 -26.82 -9.77
C PHE A 474 -10.07 -27.65 -11.06
N SER A 475 -8.98 -27.58 -11.82
CA SER A 475 -8.85 -28.31 -13.08
C SER A 475 -7.49 -28.98 -13.23
N LEU A 476 -7.43 -30.00 -14.08
CA LEU A 476 -6.21 -30.73 -14.45
C LEU A 476 -5.90 -30.46 -15.91
N VAL A 477 -4.67 -29.98 -16.19
CA VAL A 477 -4.16 -29.78 -17.55
C VAL A 477 -2.92 -30.63 -17.81
N ALA A 478 -2.71 -31.06 -19.06
CA ALA A 478 -1.54 -31.82 -19.47
C ALA A 478 -1.18 -31.57 -20.95
N GLY A 479 0.06 -31.87 -21.34
CA GLY A 479 0.52 -31.80 -22.74
C GLY A 479 1.31 -30.54 -23.09
N CYS A 480 1.70 -30.42 -24.37
CA CYS A 480 2.46 -29.31 -24.92
C CYS A 480 1.89 -28.92 -26.31
N PRO A 481 1.09 -27.83 -26.41
CA PRO A 481 0.63 -26.98 -25.31
C PRO A 481 -0.33 -27.73 -24.37
N ALA A 482 -0.34 -27.32 -23.10
CA ALA A 482 -1.20 -27.95 -22.10
C ALA A 482 -2.68 -27.69 -22.40
N GLY A 483 -3.44 -28.77 -22.51
CA GLY A 483 -4.89 -28.76 -22.69
C GLY A 483 -5.63 -29.24 -21.44
N MET A 484 -6.89 -28.84 -21.31
CA MET A 484 -7.79 -29.31 -20.26
C MET A 484 -7.99 -30.83 -20.36
N ILE A 485 -7.73 -31.54 -19.27
CA ILE A 485 -7.96 -32.99 -19.15
C ILE A 485 -9.18 -33.27 -18.28
N ASN A 486 -9.30 -32.56 -17.15
CA ASN A 486 -10.41 -32.74 -16.23
C ASN A 486 -10.77 -31.43 -15.53
N THR A 487 -12.03 -31.30 -15.13
CA THR A 487 -12.55 -30.17 -14.33
C THR A 487 -13.17 -30.70 -13.04
N ASN A 488 -13.39 -29.81 -12.08
CA ASN A 488 -13.90 -30.18 -10.75
C ASN A 488 -13.01 -31.20 -10.03
N VAL A 489 -11.69 -31.01 -10.15
CA VAL A 489 -10.68 -31.84 -9.49
C VAL A 489 -9.68 -30.96 -8.75
N THR A 490 -9.13 -31.48 -7.66
CA THR A 490 -8.00 -30.89 -6.94
C THR A 490 -7.14 -32.00 -6.34
N TRP A 491 -6.19 -31.66 -5.50
CA TRP A 491 -5.19 -32.58 -4.99
C TRP A 491 -5.05 -32.46 -3.46
N THR A 492 -4.41 -33.46 -2.85
CA THR A 492 -4.01 -33.48 -1.45
C THR A 492 -2.58 -34.00 -1.36
N ARG A 493 -1.87 -33.67 -0.29
CA ARG A 493 -0.46 -34.08 -0.12
C ARG A 493 -0.33 -35.55 0.27
N GLN A 494 -1.34 -36.11 0.94
CA GLN A 494 -1.34 -37.50 1.37
C GLN A 494 -1.90 -38.41 0.27
N LEU A 495 -1.25 -39.56 0.05
CA LEU A 495 -1.61 -40.44 -1.07
C LEU A 495 -3.01 -41.05 -0.93
N ASN A 496 -3.42 -41.37 0.30
CA ASN A 496 -4.59 -42.21 0.57
C ASN A 496 -5.66 -41.52 1.42
N GLU A 497 -5.52 -40.23 1.72
CA GLU A 497 -6.47 -39.48 2.56
C GLU A 497 -6.47 -38.00 2.19
N ILE A 498 -7.58 -37.31 2.47
CA ILE A 498 -7.66 -35.85 2.31
C ILE A 498 -7.17 -35.23 3.62
N ASP A 499 -6.00 -34.60 3.58
CA ASP A 499 -5.47 -33.94 4.77
C ASP A 499 -6.35 -32.75 5.22
N ASN A 500 -6.23 -32.37 6.50
CA ASN A 500 -7.06 -31.31 7.10
C ASN A 500 -6.91 -29.95 6.39
N ARG A 501 -5.74 -29.67 5.83
CA ARG A 501 -5.47 -28.41 5.12
C ARG A 501 -6.19 -28.40 3.79
N THR A 502 -6.06 -29.46 3.00
CA THR A 502 -6.84 -29.63 1.76
C THR A 502 -8.33 -29.60 2.03
N SER A 503 -8.81 -30.29 3.06
CA SER A 503 -10.23 -30.27 3.44
C SER A 503 -10.74 -28.85 3.73
N SER A 504 -9.98 -28.10 4.54
CA SER A 504 -10.30 -26.69 4.85
C SER A 504 -10.26 -25.80 3.61
N PHE A 505 -9.29 -26.01 2.73
CA PHE A 505 -9.14 -25.28 1.48
C PHE A 505 -10.34 -25.51 0.55
N ILE A 506 -10.75 -26.76 0.37
CA ILE A 506 -11.92 -27.13 -0.45
C ILE A 506 -13.16 -26.44 0.12
N LEU A 507 -13.46 -26.62 1.42
CA LEU A 507 -14.64 -26.04 2.06
C LEU A 507 -14.73 -24.52 1.88
N ARG A 508 -13.61 -23.79 2.02
CA ARG A 508 -13.56 -22.34 1.84
C ARG A 508 -13.79 -21.88 0.41
N ASN A 509 -13.51 -22.72 -0.58
CA ASN A 509 -13.47 -22.31 -1.99
C ASN A 509 -14.53 -22.97 -2.88
N THR A 510 -15.28 -23.97 -2.38
CA THR A 510 -16.36 -24.64 -3.12
C THR A 510 -17.75 -24.41 -2.53
N SER A 511 -17.86 -23.79 -1.36
CA SER A 511 -19.15 -23.50 -0.69
C SER A 511 -19.90 -22.32 -1.34
N ARG A 512 -20.41 -22.52 -2.56
CA ARG A 512 -21.59 -21.86 -3.13
C ARG A 512 -22.04 -22.58 -4.41
N THR A 513 -22.66 -23.74 -4.24
CA THR A 513 -23.80 -24.16 -5.06
C THR A 513 -24.92 -24.57 -4.11
N GLY A 514 -25.93 -23.70 -4.00
CA GLY A 514 -27.18 -24.10 -3.38
C GLY A 514 -27.80 -25.21 -4.20
N ASN A 515 -27.98 -26.38 -3.59
CA ASN A 515 -29.19 -27.14 -3.81
C ASN A 515 -29.55 -27.93 -2.57
N LYS A 516 -30.84 -27.86 -2.25
CA LYS A 516 -31.52 -28.45 -1.11
C LYS A 516 -31.11 -29.91 -0.87
N LEU A 517 -30.60 -30.20 0.31
CA LEU A 517 -30.88 -31.49 0.95
C LEU A 517 -32.16 -31.27 1.76
N THR A 518 -33.29 -31.54 1.12
CA THR A 518 -34.55 -31.79 1.83
C THR A 518 -34.39 -33.06 2.64
N ASN A 519 -34.83 -32.99 3.89
CA ASN A 519 -35.12 -34.14 4.73
C ASN A 519 -35.93 -35.21 3.96
N SER A 520 -35.45 -36.44 4.00
CA SER A 520 -36.24 -37.67 4.03
C SER A 520 -35.37 -38.80 4.54
#